data_AF-A0AAI9CLF6-F1
#
_entry.id   AF-A0AAI9CLF6-F1
#
_cell.length_a   1.000
_cell.length_b   1.000
_cell.length_c   1.000
_cell.angle_alpha   90.00
_cell.angle_beta   90.00
_cell.angle_gamma   90.00
#
_symmetry.space_group_name_H-M   'P 1'
#
loop_
_entity.id
_entity.type
_entity.pdbx_description
1 polymer ?
#
loop_
_entity_poly.entity_id
_entity_poly.type
_entity_poly.pdbx_seq_one_letter_code
_entity_poly.pdbx_strand_id
1 'polypeptide(L)'
;MAQLEVTLDSATPALADALRQLEGEARQLILRDWGEYLLRSTRERAKKERDPTGQRWRALEPSYKRWKQKKRPGVPILKFDFHMLGDMASWQTDGNEAVLVGTNAPYGAIHQFGGTIRHPARPAKIYLKTGKGGSRFVKANRKNTRYRRSITMPAYTNTIAARPWLGVSREDEKELLDIAQDHVSGAFD
;
A
#
# COMPACT_ATOMS: atom_id res chain seq x y z
N MET A 1 8.30 -4.09 -3.83
CA MET A 1 8.02 -2.63 -3.82
C MET A 1 6.89 -2.35 -4.79
N ALA A 2 6.09 -1.31 -4.55
CA ALA A 2 5.03 -0.90 -5.47
C ALA A 2 5.26 0.56 -5.85
N GLN A 3 5.26 0.84 -7.14
CA GLN A 3 5.55 2.14 -7.72
C GLN A 3 4.57 2.38 -8.87
N LEU A 4 4.19 3.64 -9.04
CA LEU A 4 3.43 4.18 -10.15
C LEU A 4 4.32 5.22 -10.80
N GLU A 5 4.33 5.18 -12.11
CA GLU A 5 5.06 6.09 -12.97
C GLU A 5 4.04 6.89 -13.76
N VAL A 6 4.10 8.22 -13.61
CA VAL A 6 3.31 9.16 -14.39
C VAL A 6 4.27 9.79 -15.41
N THR A 7 4.11 9.37 -16.67
CA THR A 7 4.84 9.85 -17.84
C THR A 7 3.86 10.44 -18.85
N LEU A 8 4.36 11.10 -19.89
CA LEU A 8 3.56 11.49 -21.07
C LEU A 8 2.78 10.31 -21.65
N ASP A 9 3.37 9.11 -21.67
CA ASP A 9 2.80 7.91 -22.29
C ASP A 9 1.77 7.21 -21.41
N SER A 10 1.87 7.35 -20.08
CA SER A 10 0.92 6.78 -19.12
C SER A 10 -0.19 7.75 -18.71
N ALA A 11 -0.07 9.02 -19.10
CA ALA A 11 -1.02 10.09 -18.78
C ALA A 11 -2.17 10.19 -19.79
N THR A 12 -3.28 10.78 -19.36
CA THR A 12 -4.36 11.14 -20.28
C THR A 12 -3.88 12.19 -21.30
N PRO A 13 -4.51 12.27 -22.48
CA PRO A 13 -4.10 13.22 -23.52
C PRO A 13 -3.97 14.66 -23.01
N ALA A 14 -4.89 15.11 -22.15
CA ALA A 14 -4.86 16.43 -21.54
C ALA A 14 -3.60 16.66 -20.67
N LEU A 15 -3.21 15.68 -19.85
CA LEU A 15 -2.00 15.77 -19.02
C LEU A 15 -0.74 15.71 -19.88
N ALA A 16 -0.76 14.89 -20.93
CA ALA A 16 0.33 14.80 -21.90
C ALA A 16 0.49 16.10 -22.72
N ASP A 17 -0.60 16.78 -23.05
CA ASP A 17 -0.57 18.08 -23.72
C ASP A 17 -0.04 19.17 -22.79
N ALA A 18 -0.48 19.19 -21.52
CA ALA A 18 0.03 20.13 -20.53
C ALA A 18 1.55 19.99 -20.34
N LEU A 19 2.05 18.76 -20.16
CA LEU A 19 3.49 18.50 -20.05
C LEU A 19 4.28 18.87 -21.31
N ARG A 20 3.67 18.83 -22.51
CA ARG A 20 4.31 19.22 -23.78
C ARG A 20 4.41 20.73 -23.96
N GLN A 21 3.49 21.49 -23.37
CA GLN A 21 3.50 22.96 -23.44
C GLN A 21 4.57 23.57 -22.52
N LEU A 22 5.17 22.77 -21.65
CA LEU A 22 6.08 23.19 -20.60
C LEU A 22 7.46 22.59 -20.83
N GLU A 23 8.47 23.44 -20.99
CA GLU A 23 9.86 23.02 -21.22
C GLU A 23 10.79 23.52 -20.10
N GLY A 24 11.96 22.88 -19.98
CA GLY A 24 13.02 23.33 -19.09
C GLY A 24 12.66 23.31 -17.60
N GLU A 25 13.00 24.39 -16.89
CA GLU A 25 12.82 24.50 -15.44
C GLU A 25 11.35 24.48 -15.00
N ALA A 26 10.45 25.06 -15.81
CA ALA A 26 9.02 25.07 -15.52
C ALA A 26 8.44 23.64 -15.42
N ARG A 27 8.87 22.75 -16.34
CA ARG A 27 8.48 21.34 -16.31
C ARG A 27 8.96 20.63 -15.03
N GLN A 28 10.18 20.93 -14.58
CA GLN A 28 10.71 20.33 -13.35
C GLN A 28 9.93 20.78 -12.11
N LEU A 29 9.54 22.06 -12.03
CA LEU A 29 8.76 22.58 -10.90
C LEU A 29 7.39 21.89 -10.83
N ILE A 30 6.70 21.77 -11.96
CA ILE A 30 5.40 21.09 -12.02
C ILE A 30 5.51 19.62 -11.65
N LEU A 31 6.53 18.90 -12.13
CA LEU A 31 6.71 17.49 -11.78
C LEU A 31 6.92 17.28 -10.27
N ARG A 32 7.56 18.24 -9.59
CA ARG A 32 7.70 18.21 -8.11
C ARG A 32 6.35 18.42 -7.44
N ASP A 33 5.60 19.44 -7.84
CA ASP A 33 4.27 19.72 -7.30
C ASP A 33 3.29 18.57 -7.53
N TRP A 34 3.37 17.93 -8.71
CA TRP A 34 2.64 16.71 -9.03
C TRP A 34 3.02 15.55 -8.12
N GLY A 35 4.31 15.34 -7.87
CA GLY A 35 4.79 14.31 -6.95
C GLY A 35 4.27 14.51 -5.52
N GLU A 36 4.35 15.74 -5.03
CA GLU A 36 3.82 16.12 -3.72
C GLU A 36 2.30 15.93 -3.63
N TYR A 37 1.58 16.41 -4.65
CA TYR A 37 0.13 16.24 -4.77
C TYR A 37 -0.25 14.76 -4.77
N LEU A 38 0.34 13.94 -5.63
CA LEU A 38 0.00 12.53 -5.78
C LEU A 38 0.29 11.73 -4.52
N LEU A 39 1.41 12.01 -3.84
CA LEU A 39 1.72 11.38 -2.56
C LEU A 39 0.68 11.74 -1.49
N ARG A 40 0.28 13.02 -1.42
CA ARG A 40 -0.77 13.51 -0.51
C ARG A 40 -2.13 12.89 -0.84
N SER A 41 -2.56 12.90 -2.10
CA SER A 41 -3.83 12.32 -2.55
C SER A 41 -3.90 10.84 -2.23
N THR A 42 -2.82 10.09 -2.50
CA THR A 42 -2.70 8.66 -2.17
C THR A 42 -2.93 8.41 -0.67
N ARG A 43 -2.34 9.23 0.20
CA ARG A 43 -2.49 9.13 1.67
C ARG A 43 -3.92 9.44 2.14
N GLU A 44 -4.55 10.45 1.55
CA GLU A 44 -5.92 10.85 1.88
C GLU A 44 -6.96 9.84 1.40
N ARG A 45 -6.79 9.32 0.18
CA ARG A 45 -7.60 8.23 -0.33
C ARG A 45 -7.49 6.99 0.54
N ALA A 46 -6.27 6.63 0.94
CA ALA A 46 -6.05 5.50 1.83
C ALA A 46 -6.68 5.70 3.22
N LYS A 47 -6.72 6.94 3.74
CA LYS A 47 -7.46 7.28 4.97
C LYS A 47 -8.97 7.07 4.83
N LYS A 48 -9.51 7.31 3.62
CA LYS A 48 -10.91 7.07 3.25
C LYS A 48 -11.20 5.60 2.87
N GLU A 49 -10.19 4.74 2.85
CA GLU A 49 -10.28 3.32 2.48
C GLU A 49 -10.87 3.10 1.09
N ARG A 50 -10.45 3.93 0.12
CA ARG A 50 -10.92 3.87 -1.27
C ARG A 50 -9.78 3.57 -2.23
N ASP A 51 -10.13 3.06 -3.40
CA ASP A 51 -9.23 2.90 -4.52
C ASP A 51 -9.26 4.13 -5.46
N PRO A 52 -8.37 4.21 -6.47
CA PRO A 52 -8.32 5.33 -7.42
C PRO A 52 -9.60 5.54 -8.22
N THR A 53 -10.47 4.52 -8.31
CA THR A 53 -11.78 4.64 -8.97
C THR A 53 -12.87 5.17 -8.02
N GLY A 54 -12.52 5.41 -6.76
CA GLY A 54 -13.44 5.86 -5.71
C GLY A 54 -14.17 4.72 -4.99
N GLN A 55 -13.98 3.46 -5.40
CA GLN A 55 -14.62 2.31 -4.76
C GLN A 55 -13.97 2.02 -3.41
N ARG A 56 -14.77 1.58 -2.42
CA ARG A 56 -14.22 1.20 -1.11
C ARG A 56 -13.47 -0.11 -1.23
N TRP A 57 -12.35 -0.21 -0.53
CA TRP A 57 -11.58 -1.46 -0.47
C TRP A 57 -12.40 -2.60 0.13
N ARG A 58 -12.06 -3.81 -0.29
CA ARG A 58 -12.59 -5.03 0.33
C ARG A 58 -12.31 -5.03 1.83
N ALA A 59 -13.38 -5.25 2.59
CA ALA A 59 -13.32 -5.32 4.05
C ALA A 59 -12.28 -6.33 4.54
N LEU A 60 -11.80 -6.12 5.78
CA LEU A 60 -10.94 -7.08 6.45
C LEU A 60 -11.73 -8.33 6.82
N GLU A 61 -11.05 -9.48 6.80
CA GLU A 61 -11.59 -10.73 7.33
C GLU A 61 -12.09 -10.55 8.76
N PRO A 62 -13.27 -11.08 9.14
CA PRO A 62 -13.87 -10.82 10.45
C PRO A 62 -12.94 -11.17 11.63
N SER A 63 -12.18 -12.26 11.52
CA SER A 63 -11.20 -12.68 12.53
C SER A 63 -10.07 -11.66 12.69
N TYR A 64 -9.48 -11.22 11.57
CA TYR A 64 -8.42 -10.21 11.56
C TYR A 64 -8.94 -8.84 12.00
N LYS A 65 -10.14 -8.44 11.58
CA LYS A 65 -10.79 -7.20 12.02
C LYS A 65 -10.95 -7.16 13.55
N ARG A 66 -11.43 -8.24 14.17
CA ARG A 66 -11.54 -8.35 15.64
C ARG A 66 -10.18 -8.25 16.33
N TRP A 67 -9.18 -8.97 15.81
CA TRP A 67 -7.82 -8.91 16.35
C TRP A 67 -7.24 -7.51 16.25
N LYS A 68 -7.38 -6.86 15.09
CA LYS A 68 -6.90 -5.51 14.84
C LYS A 68 -7.59 -4.51 15.76
N GLN A 69 -8.91 -4.59 15.92
CA GLN A 69 -9.66 -3.71 16.83
C GLN A 69 -9.14 -3.80 18.28
N LYS A 70 -8.72 -4.99 18.72
CA LYS A 70 -8.11 -5.18 20.05
C LYS A 70 -6.69 -4.60 20.15
N LYS A 71 -5.94 -4.56 19.06
CA LYS A 71 -4.52 -4.15 19.04
C LYS A 71 -4.29 -2.69 18.66
N ARG A 72 -5.16 -2.15 17.82
CA ARG A 72 -5.11 -0.84 17.15
C ARG A 72 -6.55 -0.38 16.88
N PRO A 73 -7.31 -0.01 17.92
CA PRO A 73 -8.70 0.41 17.77
C PRO A 73 -8.80 1.64 16.87
N GLY A 74 -9.77 1.65 15.94
CA GLY A 74 -10.03 2.80 15.07
C GLY A 74 -9.03 3.03 13.94
N VAL A 75 -8.01 2.19 13.79
CA VAL A 75 -7.01 2.36 12.72
C VAL A 75 -7.55 1.84 11.37
N PRO A 76 -7.55 2.65 10.29
CA PRO A 76 -8.08 2.28 8.97
C PRO A 76 -7.37 1.10 8.31
N ILE A 77 -8.01 0.47 7.33
CA ILE A 77 -7.44 -0.56 6.46
C ILE A 77 -6.13 -0.05 5.83
N LEU A 78 -5.16 -0.97 5.61
CA LEU A 78 -3.80 -0.67 5.15
C LEU A 78 -2.98 0.29 6.03
N LYS A 79 -3.47 0.63 7.23
CA LYS A 79 -2.71 1.28 8.29
C LYS A 79 -2.62 0.35 9.49
N PHE A 80 -1.41 0.11 9.98
CA PHE A 80 -1.15 -0.58 11.25
C PHE A 80 -0.17 0.22 12.10
N ASP A 81 1.08 0.34 11.64
CA ASP A 81 2.11 1.25 12.20
C ASP A 81 2.46 2.37 11.20
N PHE A 82 1.61 2.57 10.19
CA PHE A 82 1.70 3.62 9.16
C PHE A 82 2.95 3.60 8.28
N HIS A 83 3.72 2.51 8.22
CA HIS A 83 4.94 2.49 7.41
C HIS A 83 4.71 2.64 5.90
N MET A 84 4.00 1.68 5.28
CA MET A 84 3.80 1.62 3.83
C MET A 84 3.30 2.91 3.17
N LEU A 85 2.40 3.64 3.85
CA LEU A 85 1.81 4.88 3.34
C LEU A 85 2.37 6.14 4.03
N GLY A 86 3.29 5.96 4.98
CA GLY A 86 3.91 7.02 5.77
C GLY A 86 5.36 7.18 5.36
N ASP A 87 6.27 6.74 6.24
CA ASP A 87 7.73 6.90 6.13
C ASP A 87 8.35 6.18 4.92
N MET A 88 7.74 5.07 4.48
CA MET A 88 8.20 4.28 3.33
C MET A 88 7.62 4.77 1.99
N ALA A 89 6.68 5.72 2.02
CA ALA A 89 6.06 6.27 0.83
C ALA A 89 6.74 7.59 0.43
N SER A 90 7.19 7.65 -0.81
CA SER A 90 7.90 8.79 -1.37
C SER A 90 7.52 9.01 -2.83
N TRP A 91 7.93 10.16 -3.35
CA TRP A 91 7.95 10.44 -4.78
C TRP A 91 9.36 10.85 -5.20
N GLN A 92 9.67 10.72 -6.47
CA GLN A 92 10.91 11.21 -7.10
C GLN A 92 10.61 11.57 -8.55
N THR A 93 11.33 12.54 -9.09
CA THR A 93 11.35 12.80 -10.53
C THR A 93 12.27 11.80 -11.22
N ASP A 94 11.86 11.31 -12.39
CA ASP A 94 12.73 10.59 -13.30
C ASP A 94 13.06 11.49 -14.50
N GLY A 95 14.28 12.02 -14.49
CA GLY A 95 14.71 13.08 -15.41
C GLY A 95 13.79 14.30 -15.39
N ASN A 96 13.52 14.84 -16.58
CA ASN A 96 12.62 15.97 -16.80
C ASN A 96 11.24 15.53 -17.30
N GLU A 97 10.96 14.22 -17.32
CA GLU A 97 9.82 13.71 -18.10
C GLU A 97 8.76 13.01 -17.27
N ALA A 98 9.13 12.49 -16.11
CA ALA A 98 8.25 11.67 -15.32
C ALA A 98 8.35 11.94 -13.82
N VAL A 99 7.26 11.61 -13.14
CA VAL A 99 7.21 11.54 -11.68
C VAL A 99 6.82 10.13 -11.25
N LEU A 100 7.62 9.60 -10.33
CA LEU A 100 7.46 8.27 -9.77
C LEU A 100 6.93 8.43 -8.35
N VAL A 101 5.84 7.74 -8.02
CA VAL A 101 5.23 7.75 -6.68
C VAL A 101 5.08 6.31 -6.22
N GLY A 102 5.50 6.00 -5.00
CA GLY A 102 5.46 4.61 -4.55
C GLY A 102 5.84 4.39 -3.10
N THR A 103 6.02 3.12 -2.77
CA THR A 103 6.50 2.67 -1.46
C THR A 103 7.56 1.59 -1.59
N ASN A 104 8.61 1.68 -0.78
CA ASN A 104 9.62 0.64 -0.65
C ASN A 104 9.19 -0.49 0.30
N ALA A 105 8.02 -0.39 0.95
CA ALA A 105 7.51 -1.43 1.83
C ALA A 105 7.36 -2.77 1.09
N PRO A 106 7.89 -3.89 1.63
CA PRO A 106 7.91 -5.18 0.93
C PRO A 106 6.50 -5.74 0.66
N TYR A 107 5.52 -5.35 1.48
CA TYR A 107 4.13 -5.75 1.36
C TYR A 107 3.26 -4.76 0.55
N GLY A 108 3.82 -3.68 0.01
CA GLY A 108 3.07 -2.70 -0.79
C GLY A 108 2.47 -3.29 -2.06
N ALA A 109 3.25 -4.11 -2.78
CA ALA A 109 2.84 -4.74 -4.03
C ALA A 109 1.68 -5.72 -3.85
N ILE A 110 1.74 -6.59 -2.84
CA ILE A 110 0.66 -7.56 -2.61
C ILE A 110 -0.64 -6.89 -2.16
N HIS A 111 -0.57 -5.68 -1.58
CA HIS A 111 -1.76 -4.89 -1.31
C HIS A 111 -2.26 -4.13 -2.54
N GLN A 112 -1.38 -3.66 -3.43
CA GLN A 112 -1.79 -3.03 -4.68
C GLN A 112 -2.49 -4.03 -5.61
N PHE A 113 -1.85 -5.17 -5.86
CA PHE A 113 -2.29 -6.12 -6.89
C PHE A 113 -3.09 -7.30 -6.35
N GLY A 114 -3.07 -7.52 -5.03
CA GLY A 114 -3.51 -8.78 -4.44
C GLY A 114 -2.52 -9.91 -4.70
N GLY A 115 -2.81 -11.10 -4.18
CA GLY A 115 -1.98 -12.26 -4.44
C GLY A 115 -2.20 -13.41 -3.48
N THR A 116 -1.54 -14.53 -3.73
CA THR A 116 -1.60 -15.71 -2.86
C THR A 116 -0.21 -16.01 -2.32
N ILE A 117 -0.08 -16.02 -0.99
CA ILE A 117 1.14 -16.43 -0.30
C ILE A 117 1.06 -17.93 -0.08
N ARG A 118 2.05 -18.67 -0.58
CA ARG A 118 2.18 -20.11 -0.37
C ARG A 118 3.11 -20.38 0.80
N HIS A 119 2.62 -21.12 1.78
CA HIS A 119 3.43 -21.61 2.90
C HIS A 119 3.72 -23.09 2.66
N PRO A 120 4.98 -23.49 2.41
CA PRO A 120 5.33 -24.89 2.25
C PRO A 120 5.19 -25.65 3.56
N ALA A 121 5.03 -26.97 3.45
CA ALA A 121 5.03 -27.84 4.62
C ALA A 121 6.37 -27.71 5.35
N ARG A 122 6.33 -27.61 6.68
CA ARG A 122 7.54 -27.39 7.49
C ARG A 122 7.45 -28.06 8.85
N PRO A 123 8.57 -28.49 9.44
CA PRO A 123 8.58 -28.92 10.83
C PRO A 123 8.19 -27.74 11.74
N ALA A 124 7.31 -28.00 12.69
CA ALA A 124 6.86 -27.06 13.70
C ALA A 124 6.95 -27.70 15.08
N LYS A 125 7.29 -26.87 16.08
CA LYS A 125 7.34 -27.29 17.48
C LYS A 125 6.07 -26.80 18.17
N ILE A 126 5.27 -27.73 18.67
CA ILE A 126 4.09 -27.43 19.48
C ILE A 126 4.32 -27.88 20.92
N TYR A 127 3.58 -27.29 21.85
CA TYR A 127 3.61 -27.69 23.25
C TYR A 127 2.22 -28.15 23.63
N LEU A 128 2.07 -29.47 23.82
CA LEU A 128 0.78 -30.10 24.01
C LEU A 128 0.76 -30.82 25.35
N LYS A 129 0.00 -30.28 26.32
CA LYS A 129 -0.16 -30.87 27.63
C LYS A 129 -1.44 -31.70 27.65
N THR A 130 -1.33 -32.98 27.96
CA THR A 130 -2.47 -33.87 28.18
C THR A 130 -2.89 -33.81 29.65
N GLY A 131 -4.18 -33.61 29.90
CA GLY A 131 -4.78 -33.65 31.24
C GLY A 131 -6.10 -34.41 31.21
N LYS A 132 -6.86 -34.40 32.32
CA LYS A 132 -8.13 -35.13 32.46
C LYS A 132 -9.19 -34.78 31.39
N GLY A 133 -9.11 -33.61 30.76
CA GLY A 133 -10.01 -33.18 29.68
C GLY A 133 -9.37 -33.19 28.29
N GLY A 134 -8.40 -34.08 28.05
CA GLY A 134 -7.71 -34.19 26.77
C GLY A 134 -6.48 -33.29 26.63
N SER A 135 -5.99 -33.22 25.40
CA SER A 135 -4.76 -32.50 25.05
C SER A 135 -5.03 -31.03 24.75
N ARG A 136 -4.32 -30.12 25.43
CA ARG A 136 -4.42 -28.67 25.21
C ARG A 136 -3.09 -28.06 24.84
N PHE A 137 -3.12 -27.10 23.93
CA PHE A 137 -1.95 -26.28 23.61
C PHE A 137 -1.56 -25.42 24.81
N VAL A 138 -0.28 -25.39 25.14
CA VAL A 138 0.27 -24.56 26.22
C VAL A 138 1.37 -23.64 25.67
N LYS A 139 1.64 -22.53 26.37
CA LYS A 139 2.68 -21.58 25.96
C LYS A 139 4.06 -22.23 26.01
N ALA A 140 4.90 -21.92 25.03
CA ALA A 140 6.32 -22.26 25.04
C ALA A 140 7.02 -21.54 26.20
N ASN A 141 7.48 -22.28 27.21
CA ASN A 141 8.29 -21.78 28.31
C ASN A 141 9.11 -22.91 28.95
N ARG A 142 10.05 -22.56 29.83
CA ARG A 142 10.97 -23.51 30.49
C ARG A 142 10.24 -24.63 31.25
N LYS A 143 9.11 -24.33 31.90
CA LYS A 143 8.32 -25.33 32.66
C LYS A 143 7.61 -26.33 31.73
N ASN A 144 7.24 -25.88 30.53
CA ASN A 144 6.48 -26.66 29.56
C ASN A 144 7.36 -27.38 28.54
N THR A 145 8.69 -27.28 28.60
CA THR A 145 9.61 -27.94 27.66
C THR A 145 9.36 -29.45 27.54
N ARG A 146 8.95 -30.10 28.63
CA ARG A 146 8.57 -31.53 28.64
C ARG A 146 7.35 -31.88 27.78
N TYR A 147 6.53 -30.89 27.42
CA TYR A 147 5.34 -31.07 26.56
C TYR A 147 5.63 -30.76 25.08
N ARG A 148 6.90 -30.52 24.73
CA ARG A 148 7.33 -30.21 23.36
C ARG A 148 7.14 -31.43 22.47
N ARG A 149 6.46 -31.23 21.34
CA ARG A 149 6.32 -32.21 20.25
C ARG A 149 6.72 -31.58 18.93
N SER A 150 7.44 -32.34 18.12
CA SER A 150 7.73 -31.98 16.74
C SER A 150 6.61 -32.54 15.85
N ILE A 151 6.00 -31.67 15.05
CA ILE A 151 4.99 -32.04 14.06
C ILE A 151 5.39 -31.50 12.70
N THR A 152 4.88 -32.09 11.63
CA THR A 152 4.95 -31.50 10.29
C THR A 152 3.69 -30.67 10.08
N MET A 153 3.84 -29.36 9.95
CA MET A 153 2.72 -28.50 9.58
C MET A 153 2.51 -28.61 8.08
N PRO A 154 1.28 -28.91 7.60
CA PRO A 154 1.02 -29.07 6.18
C PRO A 154 1.20 -27.74 5.44
N ALA A 155 1.41 -27.84 4.13
CA ALA A 155 1.40 -26.67 3.27
C ALA A 155 0.01 -26.02 3.27
N TYR A 156 -0.04 -24.69 3.24
CA TYR A 156 -1.29 -23.94 3.15
C TYR A 156 -1.07 -22.62 2.41
N THR A 157 -2.17 -22.01 1.97
CA THR A 157 -2.13 -20.76 1.22
C THR A 157 -2.96 -19.68 1.92
N ASN A 158 -2.50 -18.44 1.79
CA ASN A 158 -3.21 -17.27 2.25
C ASN A 158 -3.46 -16.34 1.06
N THR A 159 -4.72 -16.11 0.72
CA THR A 159 -5.09 -15.18 -0.35
C THR A 159 -5.31 -13.79 0.23
N ILE A 160 -4.56 -12.82 -0.28
CA ILE A 160 -4.67 -11.41 0.07
C ILE A 160 -5.45 -10.69 -1.03
N ALA A 161 -6.54 -10.03 -0.63
CA ALA A 161 -7.32 -9.17 -1.52
C ALA A 161 -6.49 -7.98 -2.02
N ALA A 162 -6.65 -7.65 -3.30
CA ALA A 162 -6.21 -6.36 -3.82
C ALA A 162 -6.95 -5.22 -3.10
N ARG A 163 -6.20 -4.19 -2.75
CA ARG A 163 -6.64 -2.92 -2.18
C ARG A 163 -5.83 -1.83 -2.87
N PRO A 164 -6.12 -1.55 -4.15
CA PRO A 164 -5.34 -0.60 -4.93
C PRO A 164 -5.37 0.74 -4.22
N TRP A 165 -4.20 1.21 -3.81
CA TRP A 165 -4.04 2.45 -3.05
C TRP A 165 -3.33 3.49 -3.91
N LEU A 166 -2.48 3.03 -4.82
CA LEU A 166 -1.73 3.81 -5.77
C LEU A 166 -2.47 3.90 -7.11
N GLY A 167 -2.50 5.09 -7.71
CA GLY A 167 -3.15 5.35 -8.99
C GLY A 167 -3.67 6.79 -9.08
N VAL A 168 -3.95 7.25 -10.30
CA VAL A 168 -4.52 8.57 -10.59
C VAL A 168 -6.04 8.43 -10.72
N SER A 169 -6.77 9.16 -9.90
CA SER A 169 -8.23 9.29 -10.01
C SER A 169 -8.62 10.40 -10.98
N ARG A 170 -9.91 10.50 -11.33
CA ARG A 170 -10.40 11.62 -12.15
C ARG A 170 -10.24 12.96 -11.44
N GLU A 171 -10.40 12.97 -10.13
CA GLU A 171 -10.15 14.15 -9.30
C GLU A 171 -8.67 14.53 -9.30
N ASP A 172 -7.77 13.55 -9.26
CA ASP A 172 -6.34 13.82 -9.38
C ASP A 172 -5.98 14.37 -10.74
N GLU A 173 -6.52 13.80 -11.81
CA GLU A 173 -6.26 14.28 -13.17
C GLU A 173 -6.62 15.76 -13.30
N LYS A 174 -7.77 16.16 -12.77
CA LYS A 174 -8.17 17.56 -12.75
C LYS A 174 -7.17 18.43 -11.97
N GLU A 175 -6.83 18.05 -10.74
CA GLU A 175 -5.91 18.84 -9.91
C GLU A 175 -4.51 18.93 -10.52
N LEU A 176 -4.03 17.89 -11.19
CA LEU A 176 -2.76 17.90 -11.90
C LEU A 176 -2.80 18.87 -13.10
N LEU A 177 -3.92 18.91 -13.83
CA LEU A 177 -4.14 19.89 -14.90
C LEU A 177 -4.21 21.32 -14.37
N ASP A 178 -4.93 21.53 -13.26
CA ASP A 178 -5.04 22.84 -12.62
C ASP A 178 -3.66 23.34 -12.18
N ILE A 179 -2.84 22.48 -11.54
CA ILE A 179 -1.43 22.81 -11.22
C ILE A 179 -0.66 23.18 -12.48
N ALA A 180 -0.79 22.43 -13.57
CA ALA A 180 -0.07 22.75 -14.80
C ALA A 180 -0.53 24.08 -15.41
N GLN A 181 -1.83 24.38 -15.39
CA GLN A 181 -2.38 25.64 -15.89
C GLN A 181 -1.94 26.85 -15.06
N ASP A 182 -1.86 26.69 -13.73
CA ASP A 182 -1.39 27.75 -12.82
C ASP A 182 0.07 28.11 -13.14
N HIS A 183 0.92 27.12 -13.39
CA HIS A 183 2.32 27.35 -13.78
C HIS A 183 2.47 27.96 -15.17
N VAL A 184 1.64 27.55 -16.14
CA VAL A 184 1.62 28.19 -17.47
C VAL A 184 1.19 29.65 -17.34
N SER A 185 0.12 29.94 -16.60
CA SER A 185 -0.42 31.30 -16.47
C SER A 185 0.52 32.21 -15.69
N GLY A 186 1.09 31.73 -14.58
CA GLY A 186 2.05 32.47 -13.77
C GLY A 186 3.41 32.70 -14.44
N ALA A 187 3.72 32.00 -15.54
CA ALA A 187 4.90 32.26 -16.35
C ALA A 187 4.72 33.43 -17.34
N PHE A 188 3.48 33.89 -17.57
CA PHE A 188 3.14 34.97 -18.50
C PHE A 188 2.82 36.31 -17.81
N ASP A 189 2.79 36.35 -16.48
CA ASP A 189 2.69 37.56 -15.65
C ASP A 189 4.08 38.02 -15.14
#